data_AF-R0JD62-F1
#
_entry.id   AF-R0JD62-F1
#
_cell.length_a   1.000
_cell.length_b   1.000
_cell.length_c   1.000
_cell.angle_alpha   90.00
_cell.angle_beta   90.00
_cell.angle_gamma   90.00
#
_symmetry.space_group_name_H-M   'P 1'
#
loop_
_entity.id
_entity.type
_entity.pdbx_description
1 polymer ?
#
loop_
_entity_poly.entity_id
_entity_poly.type
_entity_poly.pdbx_seq_one_letter_code
_entity_poly.pdbx_strand_id
1 'polypeptide(L)'
;VSDASGCSMIALLHTGAAKFPQNLLPRTRQAVCSLRPPGVLKGYGSIVSRKLASHGFGASMAAMSSFPPQRYHYFLVLDFEATCDKPQIHPQEIIEFPILKLNGRTMEIESTFHMYVQPVVHPQLTPFCTELTGIIQGMVDGQPSLQQVLERVDEWMAKEGLLDPSVKSIFVTCGDWDLKVMLPGQCQYLGLPVADYFKQWINLKKAYSFAMGSWPKNGLLDMNKGLNLQHIGRPHSGIDDCKNIANIMKTLAHRGFIFKQTSKPF
;
A
#
# COMPACT_ATOMS: atom_id res chain seq x y z
N VAL A 1 -19.15 48.41 16.60
CA VAL A 1 -19.42 47.22 17.43
C VAL A 1 -19.66 46.08 16.46
N SER A 2 -18.59 45.58 15.83
CA SER A 2 -17.83 44.36 16.19
C SER A 2 -18.52 43.13 15.60
N ASP A 3 -17.92 42.21 14.86
CA ASP A 3 -16.54 42.08 14.38
C ASP A 3 -16.56 41.05 13.23
N ALA A 4 -15.79 41.28 12.17
CA ALA A 4 -15.63 40.35 11.04
C ALA A 4 -14.14 40.03 10.91
N SER A 5 -13.76 38.78 11.11
CA SER A 5 -12.37 38.31 10.96
C SER A 5 -12.33 37.09 10.03
N GLY A 6 -12.23 37.35 8.74
CA GLY A 6 -11.81 36.39 7.71
C GLY A 6 -10.35 36.65 7.37
N CYS A 7 -9.45 35.73 7.75
CA CYS A 7 -8.04 35.80 7.40
C CYS A 7 -7.79 34.91 6.16
N SER A 8 -7.64 35.55 5.00
CA SER A 8 -7.20 34.94 3.75
C SER A 8 -5.68 35.09 3.65
N MET A 9 -4.94 33.99 3.57
CA MET A 9 -3.50 34.00 3.30
C MET A 9 -3.27 33.51 1.87
N ILE A 10 -3.10 34.49 0.99
CA ILE A 10 -2.60 34.35 -0.38
C ILE A 10 -1.09 34.13 -0.31
N ALA A 11 -0.59 33.04 -0.91
CA ALA A 11 0.84 32.85 -1.14
C ALA A 11 1.15 33.14 -2.61
N LEU A 12 1.84 34.26 -2.86
CA LEU A 12 2.45 34.62 -4.14
C LEU A 12 3.63 33.67 -4.45
N LEU A 13 3.65 33.13 -5.66
CA LEU A 13 4.82 32.48 -6.25
C LEU A 13 5.69 33.55 -6.94
N HIS A 14 6.87 33.82 -6.37
CA HIS A 14 7.93 34.57 -7.04
C HIS A 14 8.74 33.65 -7.96
N THR A 15 8.79 34.01 -9.25
CA THR A 15 9.69 33.46 -10.26
C THR A 15 11.09 34.03 -10.08
N GLY A 16 12.09 33.16 -9.87
CA GLY A 16 13.50 33.53 -9.87
C GLY A 16 14.31 32.53 -10.70
N ALA A 17 14.77 32.97 -11.88
CA ALA A 17 15.67 32.22 -12.75
C ALA A 17 17.10 32.23 -12.17
N ALA A 18 17.77 31.07 -12.16
CA ALA A 18 19.17 30.95 -11.81
C ALA A 18 19.99 30.35 -12.96
N LYS A 19 21.03 31.09 -13.36
CA LYS A 19 22.03 30.77 -14.39
C LYS A 19 23.08 29.80 -13.85
N PHE A 20 23.59 28.96 -14.76
CA PHE A 20 24.81 28.15 -14.63
C PHE A 20 26.07 28.97 -14.33
N PRO A 21 27.09 28.33 -13.71
CA PRO A 21 28.36 28.26 -14.44
C PRO A 21 29.06 26.89 -14.40
N GLN A 22 29.94 26.74 -15.39
CA GLN A 22 30.80 25.61 -15.72
C GLN A 22 32.07 25.51 -14.86
N ASN A 23 32.76 24.37 -15.03
CA ASN A 23 34.18 24.05 -14.81
C ASN A 23 34.57 23.38 -13.50
N LEU A 24 34.93 22.08 -13.58
CA LEU A 24 36.31 21.57 -13.40
C LEU A 24 36.36 20.04 -13.57
N LEU A 25 37.17 19.58 -14.54
CA LEU A 25 37.58 18.18 -14.82
C LEU A 25 38.87 17.83 -14.00
N PRO A 26 39.50 16.64 -14.13
CA PRO A 26 39.48 15.61 -13.09
C PRO A 26 40.91 15.35 -12.53
N ARG A 27 41.04 14.47 -11.52
CA ARG A 27 42.35 13.93 -11.14
C ARG A 27 42.31 12.40 -11.12
N THR A 28 42.96 11.83 -12.13
CA THR A 28 43.38 10.43 -12.21
C THR A 28 44.49 10.13 -11.20
N ARG A 29 44.54 8.91 -10.67
CA ARG A 29 45.80 8.25 -10.28
C ARG A 29 45.74 6.73 -10.50
N GLN A 30 46.87 6.26 -11.01
CA GLN A 30 47.14 4.96 -11.62
C GLN A 30 47.36 3.82 -10.61
N ALA A 31 47.19 2.60 -11.12
CA ALA A 31 47.74 1.36 -10.59
C ALA A 31 49.26 1.30 -10.78
N VAL A 32 49.97 0.66 -9.84
CA VAL A 32 51.28 0.03 -10.11
C VAL A 32 51.36 -1.29 -9.34
N CYS A 33 51.75 -2.32 -10.09
CA CYS A 33 52.01 -3.69 -9.68
C CYS A 33 53.43 -3.83 -9.12
N SER A 34 53.71 -4.97 -8.46
CA SER A 34 54.92 -5.81 -8.64
C SER A 34 55.68 -6.22 -7.35
N LEU A 35 55.94 -7.54 -7.28
CA LEU A 35 57.13 -8.27 -6.76
C LEU A 35 57.07 -9.01 -5.39
N ARG A 36 56.96 -10.35 -5.51
CA ARG A 36 57.65 -11.42 -4.73
C ARG A 36 59.16 -11.45 -5.06
N PRO A 37 60.09 -12.26 -4.46
CA PRO A 37 59.96 -13.60 -3.81
C PRO A 37 60.94 -13.82 -2.60
N PRO A 38 61.57 -15.00 -2.34
CA PRO A 38 61.06 -16.18 -1.61
C PRO A 38 61.94 -16.62 -0.40
N GLY A 39 61.48 -17.59 0.40
CA GLY A 39 62.31 -18.28 1.41
C GLY A 39 61.66 -19.56 1.93
N VAL A 40 62.46 -20.63 2.03
CA VAL A 40 62.12 -22.07 2.11
C VAL A 40 62.49 -22.64 3.50
N LEU A 41 61.79 -23.68 3.98
CA LEU A 41 62.26 -24.93 4.66
C LEU A 41 61.17 -25.46 5.62
N LYS A 42 60.51 -26.59 5.31
CA LYS A 42 60.79 -27.99 5.72
C LYS A 42 60.65 -28.28 7.23
N GLY A 43 59.71 -29.17 7.57
CA GLY A 43 59.64 -29.84 8.86
C GLY A 43 58.59 -30.95 8.87
N TYR A 44 59.06 -32.20 8.86
CA TYR A 44 58.30 -33.45 9.00
C TYR A 44 57.65 -33.60 10.39
N GLY A 45 56.54 -34.33 10.48
CA GLY A 45 56.03 -34.82 11.76
C GLY A 45 54.66 -35.50 11.64
N SER A 46 54.66 -36.81 11.44
CA SER A 46 53.45 -37.66 11.51
C SER A 46 53.10 -37.90 12.98
N ILE A 47 51.88 -37.57 13.42
CA ILE A 47 51.24 -38.23 14.56
C ILE A 47 49.75 -38.41 14.25
N VAL A 48 49.35 -39.67 14.23
CA VAL A 48 47.97 -40.16 14.16
C VAL A 48 47.20 -39.68 15.39
N SER A 49 46.11 -38.95 15.18
CA SER A 49 45.11 -38.72 16.23
C SER A 49 43.70 -38.93 15.69
N ARG A 50 42.91 -39.57 16.53
CA ARG A 50 41.69 -40.31 16.23
C ARG A 50 40.54 -39.38 15.86
N LYS A 51 39.80 -39.83 14.84
CA LYS A 51 38.38 -39.63 14.56
C LYS A 51 37.57 -39.04 15.74
N LEU A 52 37.18 -37.78 15.62
CA LEU A 52 35.91 -37.28 16.15
C LEU A 52 35.08 -36.87 14.93
N ALA A 53 34.11 -37.71 14.59
CA ALA A 53 33.06 -37.36 13.66
C ALA A 53 32.20 -36.30 14.34
N SER A 54 32.50 -35.02 14.11
CA SER A 54 31.53 -33.97 14.34
C SER A 54 30.35 -34.26 13.42
N HIS A 55 29.23 -34.66 14.02
CA HIS A 55 27.93 -34.50 13.38
C HIS A 55 27.71 -33.00 13.24
N GLY A 56 28.29 -32.42 12.18
CA GLY A 56 27.85 -31.16 11.65
C GLY A 56 26.42 -31.40 11.19
N PHE A 57 25.47 -31.13 12.09
CA PHE A 57 24.09 -30.87 11.71
C PHE A 57 24.16 -29.94 10.52
N GLY A 58 23.71 -30.46 9.36
CA GLY A 58 23.56 -29.66 8.17
C GLY A 58 22.76 -28.43 8.56
N ALA A 59 23.42 -27.27 8.55
CA ALA A 59 22.74 -26.00 8.51
C ALA A 59 22.11 -25.84 7.12
N SER A 60 21.18 -26.72 6.78
CA SER A 60 20.12 -26.41 5.82
C SER A 60 19.03 -25.71 6.63
N MET A 61 19.36 -24.50 7.06
CA MET A 61 18.38 -23.52 7.51
C MET A 61 18.52 -22.35 6.56
N ALA A 62 18.05 -22.55 5.33
CA ALA A 62 17.27 -21.49 4.71
C ALA A 62 16.23 -21.14 5.78
N ALA A 63 16.44 -20.04 6.50
CA ALA A 63 15.47 -19.51 7.42
C ALA A 63 14.20 -19.34 6.59
N MET A 64 13.28 -20.30 6.69
CA MET A 64 11.97 -20.16 6.08
C MET A 64 11.45 -18.87 6.65
N SER A 65 11.34 -17.85 5.79
CA SER A 65 10.83 -16.53 6.16
C SER A 65 9.46 -16.74 6.78
N SER A 66 9.42 -16.84 8.10
CA SER A 66 8.20 -17.17 8.81
C SER A 66 7.56 -15.85 9.16
N PHE A 67 6.58 -15.45 8.35
CA PHE A 67 5.65 -14.41 8.75
C PHE A 67 5.10 -14.75 10.15
N PRO A 68 5.11 -13.79 11.08
CA PRO A 68 4.59 -14.07 12.41
C PRO A 68 3.07 -14.29 12.36
N PRO A 69 2.49 -15.05 13.31
CA PRO A 69 1.05 -15.21 13.40
C PRO A 69 0.34 -13.86 13.50
N GLN A 70 -0.62 -13.60 12.62
CA GLN A 70 -1.44 -12.39 12.62
C GLN A 70 -2.72 -12.58 13.45
N ARG A 71 -3.41 -11.46 13.71
CA ARG A 71 -4.67 -11.44 14.47
C ARG A 71 -5.91 -11.82 13.66
N TYR A 72 -5.78 -11.82 12.34
CA TYR A 72 -6.87 -12.01 11.39
C TYR A 72 -6.52 -13.17 10.47
N HIS A 73 -7.53 -13.95 10.11
CA HIS A 73 -7.43 -14.98 9.07
C HIS A 73 -7.22 -14.34 7.70
N TYR A 74 -7.83 -13.18 7.45
CA TYR A 74 -7.72 -12.44 6.18
C TYR A 74 -7.58 -10.93 6.38
N PHE A 75 -6.88 -10.28 5.45
CA PHE A 75 -6.92 -8.82 5.30
C PHE A 75 -7.64 -8.49 3.99
N LEU A 76 -8.53 -7.50 4.03
CA LEU A 76 -9.32 -7.06 2.88
C LEU A 76 -8.80 -5.69 2.44
N VAL A 77 -7.90 -5.68 1.47
CA VAL A 77 -7.31 -4.43 0.98
C VAL A 77 -8.29 -3.73 0.07
N LEU A 78 -8.53 -2.45 0.31
CA LEU A 78 -9.48 -1.61 -0.42
C LEU A 78 -8.88 -0.22 -0.63
N ASP A 79 -9.10 0.35 -1.82
CA ASP A 79 -8.72 1.72 -2.19
C ASP A 79 -9.70 2.20 -3.27
N PHE A 80 -10.54 3.19 -2.97
CA PHE A 80 -11.55 3.66 -3.92
C PHE A 80 -10.97 4.69 -4.87
N GLU A 81 -11.47 4.69 -6.11
CA GLU A 81 -11.45 5.90 -6.93
C GLU A 81 -12.84 6.55 -6.92
N ALA A 82 -12.87 7.88 -6.99
CA ALA A 82 -14.10 8.66 -6.95
C ALA A 82 -14.12 9.79 -7.99
N THR A 83 -15.32 10.23 -8.36
CA THR A 83 -15.50 11.44 -9.17
C THR A 83 -14.85 12.64 -8.47
N CYS A 84 -14.09 13.43 -9.22
CA CYS A 84 -13.33 14.57 -8.68
C CYS A 84 -13.09 15.66 -9.72
N ASP A 85 -12.77 16.88 -9.27
CA ASP A 85 -12.37 18.00 -10.13
C ASP A 85 -11.52 19.02 -9.34
N LYS A 86 -11.11 20.11 -10.00
CA LYS A 86 -10.43 21.27 -9.42
C LYS A 86 -11.18 22.56 -9.79
N PRO A 87 -11.98 23.16 -8.87
CA PRO A 87 -12.19 22.77 -7.47
C PRO A 87 -13.04 21.49 -7.32
N GLN A 88 -12.98 20.90 -6.13
CA GLN A 88 -13.65 19.63 -5.82
C GLN A 88 -15.17 19.71 -6.07
N ILE A 89 -15.71 18.69 -6.76
CA ILE A 89 -17.15 18.51 -6.95
C ILE A 89 -17.80 17.77 -5.78
N HIS A 90 -19.09 18.06 -5.57
CA HIS A 90 -19.90 17.47 -4.52
C HIS A 90 -21.30 17.09 -5.03
N PRO A 91 -21.87 15.95 -4.59
CA PRO A 91 -21.19 14.87 -3.87
C PRO A 91 -20.09 14.23 -4.74
N GLN A 92 -19.06 13.68 -4.11
CA GLN A 92 -18.20 12.71 -4.79
C GLN A 92 -18.94 11.38 -4.86
N GLU A 93 -18.65 10.59 -5.89
CA GLU A 93 -19.25 9.27 -6.10
C GLU A 93 -18.14 8.26 -6.38
N ILE A 94 -18.15 7.11 -5.71
CA ILE A 94 -17.22 5.99 -5.98
C ILE A 94 -17.44 5.55 -7.43
N ILE A 95 -16.34 5.39 -8.18
CA ILE A 95 -16.32 4.94 -9.58
C ILE A 95 -15.48 3.68 -9.81
N GLU A 96 -14.64 3.30 -8.83
CA GLU A 96 -13.92 2.02 -8.82
C GLU A 96 -13.98 1.41 -7.41
N PHE A 97 -14.35 0.13 -7.32
CA PHE A 97 -14.51 -0.61 -6.07
C PHE A 97 -13.67 -1.90 -6.11
N PRO A 98 -12.36 -1.82 -5.79
CA PRO A 98 -11.50 -3.00 -5.67
C PRO A 98 -11.46 -3.53 -4.22
N ILE A 99 -11.40 -4.86 -4.08
CA ILE A 99 -11.06 -5.54 -2.83
C ILE A 99 -10.11 -6.70 -3.12
N LEU A 100 -8.97 -6.76 -2.44
CA LEU A 100 -8.09 -7.93 -2.45
C LEU A 100 -8.20 -8.68 -1.12
N LYS A 101 -8.53 -9.98 -1.18
CA LYS A 101 -8.47 -10.89 -0.04
C LYS A 101 -7.06 -11.43 0.10
N LEU A 102 -6.34 -10.96 1.11
CA LEU A 102 -5.01 -11.47 1.45
C LEU A 102 -5.10 -12.53 2.53
N ASN A 103 -4.37 -13.63 2.36
CA ASN A 103 -4.15 -14.62 3.41
C ASN A 103 -3.44 -13.96 4.60
N GLY A 104 -4.03 -14.05 5.80
CA GLY A 104 -3.52 -13.40 7.00
C GLY A 104 -2.17 -13.94 7.47
N ARG A 105 -1.74 -15.13 7.01
CA ARG A 105 -0.43 -15.70 7.34
C ARG A 105 0.62 -15.42 6.28
N THR A 106 0.30 -15.56 5.00
CA THR A 106 1.29 -15.48 3.91
C THR A 106 1.31 -14.14 3.19
N MET A 107 0.28 -13.30 3.39
CA MET A 107 0.04 -12.05 2.67
C MET A 107 -0.11 -12.24 1.15
N GLU A 108 -0.35 -13.47 0.68
CA GLU A 108 -0.68 -13.73 -0.72
C GLU A 108 -2.12 -13.36 -1.02
N ILE A 109 -2.37 -12.86 -2.23
CA ILE A 109 -3.72 -12.59 -2.73
C ILE A 109 -4.39 -13.92 -3.07
N GLU A 110 -5.51 -14.22 -2.41
CA GLU A 110 -6.28 -15.45 -2.64
C GLU A 110 -7.54 -15.21 -3.49
N SER A 111 -8.11 -14.00 -3.45
CA SER A 111 -9.27 -13.63 -4.23
C SER A 111 -9.29 -12.13 -4.48
N THR A 112 -9.94 -11.72 -5.57
CA THR A 112 -10.07 -10.34 -6.01
C THR A 112 -11.52 -10.06 -6.36
N PHE A 113 -12.08 -9.01 -5.75
CA PHE A 113 -13.28 -8.36 -6.20
C PHE A 113 -12.88 -7.05 -6.89
N HIS A 114 -13.44 -6.76 -8.06
CA HIS A 114 -13.18 -5.50 -8.75
C HIS A 114 -14.36 -5.14 -9.64
N MET A 115 -14.92 -3.96 -9.42
CA MET A 115 -15.98 -3.42 -10.25
C MET A 115 -15.77 -1.92 -10.46
N TYR A 116 -16.06 -1.45 -11.66
CA TYR A 116 -16.36 -0.04 -11.87
C TYR A 116 -17.81 0.23 -11.46
N VAL A 117 -18.09 1.48 -11.09
CA VAL A 117 -19.39 1.92 -10.59
C VAL A 117 -19.87 3.08 -11.45
N GLN A 118 -21.13 3.07 -11.86
CA GLN A 118 -21.70 4.18 -12.63
C GLN A 118 -22.11 5.33 -11.68
N PRO A 119 -21.49 6.52 -11.78
CA PRO A 119 -21.95 7.69 -11.03
C PRO A 119 -23.26 8.22 -11.61
N VAL A 120 -24.12 8.79 -10.76
CA VAL A 120 -25.48 9.23 -11.12
C VAL A 120 -25.62 10.75 -11.02
N VAL A 121 -25.02 11.39 -10.02
CA VAL A 121 -25.15 12.84 -9.81
C VAL A 121 -24.27 13.60 -10.80
N HIS A 122 -23.03 13.16 -10.97
CA HIS A 122 -22.07 13.69 -11.95
C HIS A 122 -21.65 12.56 -12.91
N PRO A 123 -22.55 12.12 -13.83
CA PRO A 123 -22.34 10.92 -14.64
C PRO A 123 -21.19 11.06 -15.65
N GLN A 124 -20.87 12.29 -16.05
CA GLN A 124 -19.74 12.58 -16.94
C GLN A 124 -18.48 12.79 -16.11
N LEU A 125 -17.50 11.88 -16.28
CA LEU A 125 -16.19 12.03 -15.65
C LEU A 125 -15.49 13.27 -16.19
N THR A 126 -14.93 14.07 -15.29
CA THR A 126 -14.18 15.27 -15.66
C THR A 126 -12.86 14.88 -16.32
N PRO A 127 -12.26 15.78 -17.14
CA PRO A 127 -10.90 15.56 -17.65
C PRO A 127 -9.89 15.37 -16.52
N PHE A 128 -10.02 16.12 -15.42
CA PHE A 128 -9.15 15.98 -14.26
C PHE A 128 -9.26 14.59 -13.62
N CYS A 129 -10.47 14.09 -13.42
CA CYS A 129 -10.71 12.75 -12.86
C CYS A 129 -10.13 11.66 -13.78
N THR A 130 -10.35 11.77 -15.09
CA THR A 130 -9.83 10.82 -16.07
C THR A 130 -8.30 10.84 -16.11
N GLU A 131 -7.67 12.02 -16.10
CA GLU A 131 -6.21 12.15 -16.09
C GLU A 131 -5.61 11.60 -14.80
N LEU A 132 -6.23 11.91 -13.66
CA LEU A 132 -5.78 11.43 -12.35
C LEU A 132 -5.91 9.91 -12.26
N THR A 133 -7.11 9.37 -12.46
CA THR A 133 -7.43 7.96 -12.16
C THR A 133 -7.14 7.00 -13.32
N GLY A 134 -7.12 7.51 -14.55
CA GLY A 134 -7.04 6.70 -15.76
C GLY A 134 -8.36 6.05 -16.16
N ILE A 135 -9.44 6.24 -15.39
CA ILE A 135 -10.77 5.72 -15.68
C ILE A 135 -11.40 6.61 -16.75
N ILE A 136 -11.67 6.04 -17.92
CA ILE A 136 -12.37 6.73 -19.01
C ILE A 136 -13.88 6.51 -18.92
N GLN A 137 -14.66 7.41 -19.54
CA GLN A 137 -16.12 7.37 -19.51
C GLN A 137 -16.71 5.99 -19.87
N GLY A 138 -16.18 5.35 -20.92
CA GLY A 138 -16.64 4.03 -21.35
C GLY A 138 -16.41 2.89 -20.35
N MET A 139 -15.63 3.11 -19.28
CA MET A 139 -15.45 2.15 -18.20
C MET A 139 -16.54 2.25 -17.13
N VAL A 140 -17.16 3.41 -16.96
CA VAL A 140 -18.25 3.64 -15.99
C VAL A 140 -19.63 3.61 -16.63
N ASP A 141 -19.73 3.87 -17.94
CA ASP A 141 -20.98 3.78 -18.67
C ASP A 141 -21.55 2.35 -18.65
N GLY A 142 -22.81 2.22 -18.24
CA GLY A 142 -23.52 0.93 -18.18
C GLY A 142 -23.07 0.02 -17.03
N GLN A 143 -22.21 0.49 -16.13
CA GLN A 143 -21.86 -0.24 -14.92
C GLN A 143 -23.00 -0.21 -13.89
N PRO A 144 -23.00 -1.11 -12.91
CA PRO A 144 -23.99 -1.08 -11.85
C PRO A 144 -23.87 0.17 -10.97
N SER A 145 -24.96 0.56 -10.32
CA SER A 145 -24.95 1.62 -9.31
C SER A 145 -24.18 1.17 -8.06
N LEU A 146 -23.79 2.12 -7.20
CA LEU A 146 -23.11 1.78 -5.94
C LEU A 146 -23.92 0.78 -5.10
N GLN A 147 -25.24 0.93 -5.02
CA GLN A 147 -26.10 -0.01 -4.29
C GLN A 147 -25.92 -1.45 -4.81
N GLN A 148 -25.98 -1.64 -6.12
CA GLN A 148 -25.83 -2.95 -6.74
C GLN A 148 -24.41 -3.50 -6.59
N VAL A 149 -23.39 -2.64 -6.58
CA VAL A 149 -22.01 -3.06 -6.32
C VAL A 149 -21.84 -3.49 -4.86
N LEU A 150 -22.45 -2.80 -3.90
CA LEU A 150 -22.44 -3.20 -2.49
C LEU A 150 -23.14 -4.55 -2.28
N GLU A 151 -24.29 -4.79 -2.93
CA GLU A 151 -24.95 -6.10 -2.93
C GLU A 151 -24.03 -7.21 -3.47
N ARG A 152 -23.28 -6.94 -4.54
CA ARG A 152 -22.29 -7.88 -5.09
C ARG A 152 -21.07 -8.07 -4.19
N VAL A 153 -20.68 -7.05 -3.42
CA VAL A 153 -19.67 -7.20 -2.37
C VAL A 153 -20.18 -8.12 -1.27
N ASP A 154 -21.42 -7.97 -0.81
CA ASP A 154 -22.03 -8.88 0.18
C ASP A 154 -22.03 -10.33 -0.32
N GLU A 155 -22.45 -10.56 -1.56
CA GLU A 155 -22.42 -11.88 -2.20
C GLU A 155 -20.98 -12.45 -2.27
N TRP A 156 -20.00 -11.64 -2.65
CA TRP A 156 -18.60 -12.05 -2.69
C TRP A 156 -18.05 -12.37 -1.29
N MET A 157 -18.35 -11.54 -0.29
CA MET A 157 -17.96 -11.76 1.11
C MET A 157 -18.54 -13.07 1.64
N ALA A 158 -19.80 -13.37 1.33
CA ALA A 158 -20.45 -14.62 1.69
C ALA A 158 -19.78 -15.82 1.00
N LYS A 159 -19.56 -15.74 -0.31
CA LYS A 159 -18.91 -16.79 -1.12
C LYS A 159 -17.49 -17.10 -0.63
N GLU A 160 -16.76 -16.09 -0.21
CA GLU A 160 -15.39 -16.20 0.31
C GLU A 160 -15.32 -16.67 1.78
N GLY A 161 -16.46 -16.94 2.41
CA GLY A 161 -16.56 -17.40 3.80
C GLY A 161 -16.24 -16.33 4.84
N LEU A 162 -16.22 -15.05 4.45
CA LEU A 162 -15.79 -13.94 5.31
C LEU A 162 -16.90 -13.48 6.28
N LEU A 163 -18.14 -13.93 6.05
CA LEU A 163 -19.30 -13.65 6.92
C LEU A 163 -19.51 -14.72 8.00
N ASP A 164 -18.70 -15.79 8.02
CA ASP A 164 -18.73 -16.77 9.10
C ASP A 164 -18.15 -16.14 10.39
N PRO A 165 -18.86 -16.17 11.54
CA PRO A 165 -18.39 -15.57 12.80
C PRO A 165 -17.06 -16.13 13.33
N SER A 166 -16.65 -17.33 12.92
CA SER A 166 -15.36 -17.93 13.27
C SER A 166 -14.21 -17.40 12.40
N VAL A 167 -14.51 -16.82 11.25
CA VAL A 167 -13.54 -16.21 10.34
C VAL A 167 -13.33 -14.75 10.76
N LYS A 168 -12.07 -14.32 10.80
CA LYS A 168 -11.67 -13.00 11.29
C LYS A 168 -11.02 -12.27 10.14
N SER A 169 -11.66 -11.23 9.66
CA SER A 169 -11.13 -10.36 8.62
C SER A 169 -11.21 -8.90 9.03
N ILE A 170 -10.39 -8.07 8.40
CA ILE A 170 -10.43 -6.62 8.59
C ILE A 170 -10.03 -5.91 7.31
N PHE A 171 -10.64 -4.76 7.03
CA PHE A 171 -10.23 -3.93 5.91
C PHE A 171 -8.89 -3.25 6.14
N VAL A 172 -8.16 -3.01 5.07
CA VAL A 172 -6.92 -2.23 5.07
C VAL A 172 -6.96 -1.21 3.94
N THR A 173 -6.73 0.06 4.27
CA THR A 173 -6.85 1.20 3.35
C THR A 173 -5.60 2.09 3.42
N CYS A 174 -5.30 2.87 2.37
CA CYS A 174 -4.20 3.84 2.38
C CYS A 174 -4.63 5.20 2.97
N GLY A 175 -5.05 5.20 4.22
CA GLY A 175 -5.57 6.39 4.90
C GLY A 175 -6.88 6.09 5.59
N ASP A 176 -7.53 7.13 6.13
CA ASP A 176 -8.86 6.97 6.73
C ASP A 176 -9.98 7.40 5.76
N TRP A 177 -9.67 7.99 4.60
CA TRP A 177 -10.68 8.67 3.77
C TRP A 177 -11.77 7.73 3.24
N ASP A 178 -11.40 6.56 2.70
CA ASP A 178 -12.34 5.61 2.07
C ASP A 178 -13.48 5.19 3.01
N LEU A 179 -13.13 4.67 4.18
CA LEU A 179 -14.10 4.05 5.11
C LEU A 179 -14.57 4.99 6.22
N LYS A 180 -13.93 6.15 6.41
CA LYS A 180 -14.39 7.18 7.36
C LYS A 180 -15.23 8.26 6.70
N VAL A 181 -14.99 8.56 5.42
CA VAL A 181 -15.61 9.71 4.72
C VAL A 181 -16.35 9.26 3.47
N MET A 182 -15.67 8.60 2.53
CA MET A 182 -16.21 8.37 1.19
C MET A 182 -17.41 7.43 1.19
N LEU A 183 -17.23 6.19 1.64
CA LEU A 183 -18.30 5.20 1.65
C LEU A 183 -19.44 5.61 2.60
N PRO A 184 -19.21 5.97 3.88
CA PRO A 184 -20.31 6.39 4.75
C PRO A 184 -21.04 7.64 4.24
N GLY A 185 -20.32 8.60 3.65
CA GLY A 185 -20.90 9.83 3.11
C GLY A 185 -21.79 9.56 1.89
N GLN A 186 -21.34 8.73 0.95
CA GLN A 186 -22.15 8.37 -0.22
C GLN A 186 -23.33 7.46 0.17
N CYS A 187 -23.14 6.51 1.09
CA CYS A 187 -24.24 5.72 1.65
C CYS A 187 -25.28 6.60 2.33
N GLN A 188 -24.87 7.58 3.13
CA GLN A 188 -25.78 8.53 3.77
C GLN A 188 -26.55 9.35 2.73
N TYR A 189 -25.88 9.84 1.68
CA TYR A 189 -26.52 10.59 0.59
C TYR A 189 -27.58 9.76 -0.14
N LEU A 190 -27.34 8.46 -0.33
CA LEU A 190 -28.24 7.54 -1.01
C LEU A 190 -29.28 6.88 -0.08
N GLY A 191 -29.23 7.12 1.23
CA GLY A 191 -30.09 6.44 2.20
C GLY A 191 -29.79 4.94 2.36
N LEU A 192 -28.55 4.52 2.08
CA LEU A 192 -28.11 3.13 2.17
C LEU A 192 -27.47 2.84 3.54
N PRO A 193 -27.67 1.63 4.10
CA PRO A 193 -26.92 1.20 5.27
C PRO A 193 -25.45 0.94 4.91
N VAL A 194 -24.56 1.11 5.90
CA VAL A 194 -23.16 0.66 5.81
C VAL A 194 -23.05 -0.66 6.56
N ALA A 195 -22.64 -1.72 5.86
CA ALA A 195 -22.44 -3.04 6.45
C ALA A 195 -21.39 -3.00 7.57
N ASP A 196 -21.57 -3.82 8.61
CA ASP A 196 -20.75 -3.75 9.83
C ASP A 196 -19.27 -4.06 9.59
N TYR A 197 -18.96 -4.90 8.60
CA TYR A 197 -17.59 -5.26 8.26
C TYR A 197 -16.78 -4.07 7.68
N PHE A 198 -17.43 -3.02 7.15
CA PHE A 198 -16.74 -1.79 6.73
C PHE A 198 -16.39 -0.85 7.90
N LYS A 199 -16.93 -1.11 9.09
CA LYS A 199 -16.80 -0.24 10.26
C LYS A 199 -15.53 -0.49 11.08
N GLN A 200 -14.66 -1.42 10.65
CA GLN A 200 -13.36 -1.64 11.25
C GLN A 200 -12.28 -1.75 10.17
N TRP A 201 -11.23 -0.94 10.30
CA TRP A 201 -10.13 -0.98 9.33
C TRP A 201 -8.76 -0.66 9.94
N ILE A 202 -7.74 -1.00 9.17
CA ILE A 202 -6.35 -0.66 9.39
C ILE A 202 -5.96 0.40 8.37
N ASN A 203 -5.52 1.54 8.85
CA ASN A 203 -4.91 2.58 8.03
C ASN A 203 -3.43 2.24 7.87
N LEU A 204 -3.04 1.86 6.65
CA LEU A 204 -1.68 1.42 6.36
C LEU A 204 -0.65 2.51 6.67
N LYS A 205 -0.97 3.80 6.51
CA LYS A 205 -0.04 4.91 6.82
C LYS A 205 0.34 4.93 8.31
N LYS A 206 -0.63 4.64 9.19
CA LYS A 206 -0.39 4.53 10.64
C LYS A 206 0.43 3.28 10.95
N ALA A 207 0.05 2.12 10.39
CA ALA A 207 0.78 0.87 10.58
C ALA A 207 2.25 1.00 10.12
N TYR A 208 2.47 1.58 8.94
CA TYR A 208 3.80 1.89 8.41
C TYR A 208 4.56 2.83 9.33
N SER A 209 3.94 3.91 9.82
CA SER A 209 4.59 4.84 10.73
C SER A 209 5.03 4.19 12.04
N PHE A 210 4.25 3.25 12.58
CA PHE A 210 4.65 2.46 13.74
C PHE A 210 5.82 1.51 13.42
N ALA A 211 5.82 0.89 12.25
CA ALA A 211 6.86 -0.04 11.85
C ALA A 211 8.20 0.65 11.51
N MET A 212 8.14 1.81 10.86
CA MET A 212 9.29 2.48 10.23
C MET A 212 9.72 3.75 10.96
N GLY A 213 9.00 4.19 11.99
CA GLY A 213 9.32 5.41 12.75
C GLY A 213 9.17 6.71 11.95
N SER A 214 8.47 6.69 10.81
CA SER A 214 8.30 7.85 9.94
C SER A 214 6.92 7.88 9.28
N TRP A 215 6.30 9.05 9.24
CA TRP A 215 4.98 9.24 8.64
C TRP A 215 5.07 9.39 7.11
N PRO A 216 4.40 8.55 6.32
CA PRO A 216 4.43 8.63 4.86
C PRO A 216 3.46 9.71 4.37
N LYS A 217 3.95 10.94 4.19
CA LYS A 217 3.12 12.10 3.82
C LYS A 217 2.42 11.85 2.48
N ASN A 218 3.17 11.37 1.48
CA ASN A 218 2.70 11.10 0.12
C ASN A 218 2.10 9.69 -0.04
N GLY A 219 1.70 9.04 1.05
CA GLY A 219 1.01 7.74 0.98
C GLY A 219 1.86 6.62 0.40
N LEU A 220 1.31 5.89 -0.57
CA LEU A 220 1.93 4.69 -1.18
C LEU A 220 3.32 4.96 -1.75
N LEU A 221 3.54 6.12 -2.38
CA LEU A 221 4.83 6.47 -2.99
C LEU A 221 5.94 6.58 -1.94
N ASP A 222 5.68 7.22 -0.81
CA ASP A 222 6.65 7.32 0.29
C ASP A 222 6.90 5.96 0.94
N MET A 223 5.85 5.14 1.12
CA MET A 223 5.97 3.81 1.71
C MET A 223 6.77 2.85 0.82
N ASN A 224 6.50 2.86 -0.49
CA ASN A 224 7.29 2.10 -1.45
C ASN A 224 8.76 2.53 -1.44
N LYS A 225 9.01 3.84 -1.48
CA LYS A 225 10.38 4.39 -1.42
C LYS A 225 11.10 3.97 -0.14
N GLY A 226 10.46 4.08 1.02
CA GLY A 226 11.07 3.72 2.30
C GLY A 226 11.30 2.22 2.50
N LEU A 227 10.62 1.38 1.72
CA LEU A 227 10.80 -0.08 1.71
C LEU A 227 11.64 -0.59 0.54
N ASN A 228 12.13 0.30 -0.33
CA ASN A 228 12.81 -0.03 -1.58
C ASN A 228 11.97 -0.93 -2.52
N LEU A 229 10.67 -0.64 -2.61
CA LEU A 229 9.74 -1.31 -3.50
C LEU A 229 9.51 -0.47 -4.76
N GLN A 230 9.42 -1.13 -5.91
CA GLN A 230 8.92 -0.50 -7.13
C GLN A 230 7.39 -0.40 -7.06
N HIS A 231 6.84 0.72 -7.53
CA HIS A 231 5.40 0.88 -7.61
C HIS A 231 4.82 -0.10 -8.64
N ILE A 232 3.73 -0.77 -8.26
CA ILE A 232 3.06 -1.76 -9.09
C ILE A 232 1.97 -1.05 -9.90
N GLY A 233 2.05 -1.13 -11.23
CA GLY A 233 0.99 -0.62 -12.09
C GLY A 233 0.92 0.91 -12.14
N ARG A 234 -0.30 1.44 -12.24
CA ARG A 234 -0.58 2.87 -12.41
C ARG A 234 -1.03 3.50 -11.07
N PRO A 235 -0.38 4.59 -10.61
CA PRO A 235 -0.89 5.34 -9.46
C PRO A 235 -2.31 5.83 -9.71
N HIS A 236 -3.15 5.87 -8.67
CA HIS A 236 -4.56 6.28 -8.75
C HIS A 236 -5.42 5.37 -9.65
N SER A 237 -4.98 4.13 -9.90
CA SER A 237 -5.90 3.06 -10.27
C SER A 237 -6.14 2.25 -9.01
N GLY A 238 -7.39 2.18 -8.55
CA GLY A 238 -7.71 1.62 -7.25
C GLY A 238 -7.21 0.17 -7.11
N ILE A 239 -7.34 -0.64 -8.16
CA ILE A 239 -6.85 -2.03 -8.14
C ILE A 239 -5.32 -2.13 -8.07
N ASP A 240 -4.58 -1.22 -8.69
CA ASP A 240 -3.12 -1.19 -8.63
C ASP A 240 -2.62 -0.62 -7.31
N ASP A 241 -3.31 0.39 -6.77
CA ASP A 241 -3.04 0.90 -5.43
C ASP A 241 -3.32 -0.15 -4.35
N CYS A 242 -4.37 -0.97 -4.51
CA CYS A 242 -4.58 -2.17 -3.69
C CYS A 242 -3.39 -3.15 -3.75
N LYS A 243 -2.83 -3.41 -4.95
CA LYS A 243 -1.64 -4.29 -5.08
C LYS A 243 -0.42 -3.70 -4.37
N ASN A 244 -0.24 -2.37 -4.42
CA ASN A 244 0.82 -1.70 -3.69
C ASN A 244 0.62 -1.81 -2.17
N ILE A 245 -0.59 -1.59 -1.66
CA ILE A 245 -0.94 -1.81 -0.25
C ILE A 245 -0.59 -3.24 0.16
N ALA A 246 -0.99 -4.25 -0.63
CA ALA A 246 -0.69 -5.65 -0.37
C ALA A 246 0.83 -5.93 -0.34
N ASN A 247 1.59 -5.38 -1.28
CA ASN A 247 3.06 -5.56 -1.35
C ASN A 247 3.78 -4.91 -0.15
N ILE A 248 3.34 -3.72 0.25
CA ILE A 248 3.82 -3.05 1.46
C ILE A 248 3.49 -3.90 2.70
N MET A 249 2.25 -4.41 2.80
CA MET A 249 1.85 -5.27 3.91
C MET A 249 2.72 -6.53 4.01
N LYS A 250 2.95 -7.21 2.88
CA LYS A 250 3.83 -8.38 2.79
C LYS A 250 5.23 -8.07 3.28
N THR A 251 5.78 -6.92 2.88
CA THR A 251 7.12 -6.49 3.28
C THR A 251 7.21 -6.16 4.77
N LEU A 252 6.18 -5.50 5.34
CA LEU A 252 6.13 -5.23 6.78
C LEU A 252 5.95 -6.52 7.59
N ALA A 253 5.11 -7.45 7.12
CA ALA A 253 4.94 -8.76 7.75
C ALA A 253 6.24 -9.58 7.74
N HIS A 254 7.00 -9.54 6.63
CA HIS A 254 8.32 -10.16 6.53
C HIS A 254 9.31 -9.58 7.54
N ARG A 255 9.14 -8.32 7.94
CA ARG A 255 9.92 -7.65 8.99
C ARG A 255 9.38 -7.92 10.41
N GLY A 256 8.39 -8.79 10.56
CA GLY A 256 7.82 -9.17 11.85
C GLY A 256 6.69 -8.27 12.34
N PHE A 257 6.15 -7.37 11.51
CA PHE A 257 5.08 -6.48 11.92
C PHE A 257 3.74 -7.23 12.10
N ILE A 258 3.04 -6.94 13.20
CA ILE A 258 1.69 -7.47 13.48
C ILE A 258 0.67 -6.38 13.27
N PHE A 259 -0.21 -6.57 12.29
CA PHE A 259 -1.25 -5.60 11.95
C PHE A 259 -2.36 -5.57 13.01
N LYS A 260 -2.83 -4.37 13.34
CA LYS A 260 -3.88 -4.10 14.34
C LYS A 260 -4.82 -3.03 13.81
N GLN A 261 -6.08 -3.10 14.23
CA GLN A 261 -7.07 -2.07 13.92
C GLN A 261 -6.55 -0.69 14.35
N THR A 262 -6.77 0.30 13.48
CA THR A 262 -6.43 1.70 13.79
C THR A 262 -7.63 2.64 13.68
N SER A 263 -8.74 2.17 13.12
CA SER A 263 -10.00 2.90 13.17
C SER A 263 -10.45 3.04 14.63
N LYS A 264 -11.07 4.17 14.95
CA LYS A 264 -11.75 4.31 16.24
C LYS A 264 -13.05 3.49 16.17
N PRO A 265 -13.50 2.89 17.29
CA PRO A 265 -14.86 2.36 17.37
C PRO A 265 -15.86 3.45 16.94
N PHE A 266 -16.87 3.05 16.17
CA PHE A 266 -17.98 3.92 15.80
C PHE A 266 -18.80 4.30 17.03
#